data_AF-A0A8T4RDF6-F1
#
_entry.id   AF-A0A8T4RDF6-F1
#
_cell.length_a   1.000
_cell.length_b   1.000
_cell.length_c   1.000
_cell.angle_alpha   90.00
_cell.angle_beta   90.00
_cell.angle_gamma   90.00
#
_symmetry.space_group_name_H-M   'P 1'
#
loop_
_entity.id
_entity.type
_entity.pdbx_description
1 polymer ?
#
loop_
_entity_poly.entity_id
_entity_poly.type
_entity_poly.pdbx_seq_one_letter_code
_entity_poly.pdbx_strand_id
1 'polypeptide(L)'
;IAVRYSELESIETCLALKGKVEWVFIDNLTRLPIENNAFQRLRKHFKLCIVSPELLKRNEIEKTKKILQDNPVDAVLTDDIQAWQE
;
A
#
# COMPACT_ATOMS: atom_id res chain seq x y z
N ILE A 1 15.59 2.31 1.84
CA ILE A 1 14.89 3.48 1.26
C ILE A 1 13.63 2.98 0.56
N ALA A 2 12.51 3.68 0.70
CA ALA A 2 11.23 3.35 0.07
C ALA A 2 10.68 4.58 -0.66
N VAL A 3 9.82 4.36 -1.65
CA VAL A 3 9.04 5.40 -2.34
C VAL A 3 7.57 5.28 -1.93
N ARG A 4 6.82 6.38 -1.99
CA ARG A 4 5.39 6.40 -1.65
C ARG A 4 4.51 6.41 -2.90
N TYR A 5 3.38 5.73 -2.80
CA TYR A 5 2.29 5.73 -3.76
C TYR A 5 0.99 6.03 -3.02
N SER A 6 0.21 7.00 -3.50
CA SER A 6 -1.00 7.45 -2.83
C SER A 6 -1.96 8.10 -3.82
N GLU A 7 -3.12 8.56 -3.35
CA GLU A 7 -4.04 9.39 -4.16
C GLU A 7 -3.39 10.72 -4.62
N LEU A 8 -2.29 11.14 -3.97
CA LEU A 8 -1.57 12.38 -4.27
C LEU A 8 -0.23 12.14 -4.99
N GLU A 9 0.29 10.92 -4.96
CA GLU A 9 1.60 10.57 -5.50
C GLU A 9 1.46 9.54 -6.62
N SER A 10 2.00 9.86 -7.80
CA SER A 10 1.78 9.04 -8.99
C SER A 10 2.55 7.71 -8.95
N ILE A 11 1.94 6.66 -9.53
CA ILE A 11 2.61 5.38 -9.77
C ILE A 11 3.85 5.53 -10.65
N GLU A 12 3.86 6.50 -11.56
CA GLU A 12 5.00 6.75 -12.46
C GLU A 12 6.25 7.18 -11.70
N THR A 13 6.09 7.90 -10.59
CA THR A 13 7.20 8.23 -9.68
C THR A 13 7.83 6.97 -9.08
N CYS A 14 7.00 6.01 -8.68
CA CYS A 14 7.49 4.73 -8.18
C CYS A 14 8.23 3.96 -9.29
N LEU A 15 7.63 3.84 -10.49
CA LEU A 15 8.20 3.08 -11.60
C LEU A 15 9.54 3.67 -12.09
N ALA A 16 9.71 4.98 -12.05
CA ALA A 16 10.98 5.64 -12.37
C ALA A 16 12.14 5.25 -11.42
N LEU A 17 11.82 4.73 -10.23
CA LEU A 17 12.78 4.26 -9.23
C LEU A 17 12.96 2.74 -9.19
N LYS A 18 12.40 2.01 -10.18
CA LYS A 18 12.62 0.57 -10.33
C LYS A 18 14.11 0.23 -10.32
N GLY A 19 14.50 -0.76 -9.53
CA GLY A 19 15.88 -1.21 -9.38
C GLY A 19 16.79 -0.28 -8.56
N LYS A 20 16.26 0.86 -8.08
CA LYS A 20 16.97 1.79 -7.17
C LYS A 20 16.42 1.71 -5.74
N VAL A 21 15.13 1.43 -5.60
CA VAL A 21 14.47 1.17 -4.31
C VAL A 21 13.74 -0.16 -4.37
N GLU A 22 13.66 -0.85 -3.23
CA GLU A 22 13.02 -2.17 -3.14
C GLU A 22 11.56 -2.10 -2.70
N TRP A 23 11.18 -1.07 -1.96
CA TRP A 23 9.88 -0.98 -1.28
C TRP A 23 9.06 0.20 -1.77
N VAL A 24 7.76 -0.04 -1.88
CA VAL A 24 6.73 1.00 -2.07
C VAL A 24 5.82 0.99 -0.86
N PHE A 25 5.64 2.16 -0.24
CA PHE A 25 4.62 2.40 0.78
C PHE A 25 3.36 2.91 0.07
N ILE A 26 2.27 2.18 0.22
CA ILE A 26 0.99 2.49 -0.40
C ILE A 26 0.11 3.15 0.68
N ASP A 27 -0.10 4.45 0.55
CA ASP A 27 -0.83 5.21 1.55
C ASP A 27 -2.34 5.13 1.33
N ASN A 28 -3.06 4.61 2.33
CA ASN A 28 -4.51 4.58 2.35
C ASN A 28 -5.11 5.90 2.86
N LEU A 29 -4.81 7.02 2.19
CA LEU A 29 -5.19 8.38 2.64
C LEU A 29 -6.70 8.52 2.89
N THR A 30 -7.50 8.53 1.83
CA THR A 30 -8.98 8.49 1.89
C THR A 30 -9.55 7.18 1.35
N ARG A 31 -8.77 6.43 0.57
CA ARG A 31 -9.00 5.03 0.18
C ARG A 31 -7.70 4.43 -0.38
N LEU A 32 -7.64 3.11 -0.52
CA LEU A 32 -6.53 2.47 -1.23
C LEU A 32 -6.58 2.86 -2.73
N PRO A 33 -5.47 3.37 -3.30
CA PRO A 33 -5.39 3.73 -4.72
C PRO A 33 -5.21 2.47 -5.57
N ILE A 34 -6.31 1.77 -5.87
CA ILE A 34 -6.32 0.53 -6.65
C ILE A 34 -6.56 0.75 -8.15
N GLU A 35 -6.65 2.00 -8.60
CA GLU A 35 -6.93 2.29 -10.02
C GLU A 35 -5.82 1.76 -10.94
N ASN A 36 -6.16 1.52 -12.21
CA ASN A 36 -5.20 1.19 -13.27
C ASN A 36 -4.30 -0.02 -12.98
N ASN A 37 -4.80 -1.01 -12.22
CA ASN A 37 -4.04 -2.20 -11.81
C ASN A 37 -2.74 -1.84 -11.07
N ALA A 38 -2.74 -0.77 -10.28
CA ALA A 38 -1.54 -0.23 -9.65
C ALA A 38 -0.75 -1.28 -8.85
N PHE A 39 -1.42 -2.09 -8.04
CA PHE A 39 -0.79 -3.14 -7.23
C PHE A 39 -0.07 -4.17 -8.11
N GLN A 40 -0.69 -4.63 -9.20
CA GLN A 40 -0.07 -5.58 -10.12
C GLN A 40 1.14 -4.97 -10.84
N ARG A 41 1.07 -3.68 -11.20
CA ARG A 41 2.19 -2.97 -11.85
C ARG A 41 3.37 -2.80 -10.90
N LEU A 42 3.12 -2.39 -9.66
CA LEU A 42 4.14 -2.17 -8.64
C LEU A 42 4.78 -3.49 -8.19
N ARG A 43 3.99 -4.54 -7.96
CA ARG A 43 4.47 -5.84 -7.47
C ARG A 43 5.48 -6.52 -8.39
N LYS A 44 5.49 -6.19 -9.69
CA LYS A 44 6.50 -6.69 -10.64
C LYS A 44 7.92 -6.22 -10.31
N HIS A 45 8.04 -5.15 -9.51
CA HIS A 45 9.30 -4.42 -9.33
C HIS A 45 9.63 -4.10 -7.88
N PHE A 46 8.65 -4.09 -6.99
CA PHE A 46 8.80 -3.68 -5.60
C PHE A 46 8.09 -4.65 -4.65
N LYS A 47 8.58 -4.69 -3.41
CA LYS A 47 7.81 -5.17 -2.26
C LYS A 47 6.82 -4.09 -1.83
N LEU A 48 5.62 -4.49 -1.48
CA LEU A 48 4.51 -3.59 -1.16
C LEU A 48 4.25 -3.59 0.34
N CYS A 49 4.21 -2.41 0.93
CA CYS A 49 3.76 -2.19 2.29
C CYS A 49 2.58 -1.21 2.27
N ILE A 50 1.44 -1.56 2.84
CA ILE A 50 0.33 -0.60 2.95
C ILE A 50 0.43 0.16 4.27
N VAL A 51 0.10 1.44 4.23
CA VAL A 51 -0.14 2.23 5.44
C VAL A 51 -1.57 2.00 5.88
N SER A 52 -1.72 1.47 7.07
CA SER A 52 -3.00 1.07 7.61
C SER A 52 -3.90 2.28 7.93
N PRO A 53 -5.23 2.21 7.71
CA PRO A 53 -6.12 3.36 7.84
C PRO A 53 -6.20 3.94 9.26
N GLU A 54 -5.97 3.18 10.32
CA GLU A 54 -5.98 3.68 11.71
C GLU A 54 -4.85 4.67 11.99
N LEU A 55 -3.70 4.53 11.34
CA LEU A 55 -2.62 5.53 11.40
C LEU A 55 -3.06 6.89 10.83
N LEU A 56 -4.11 6.87 10.00
CA LEU A 56 -4.74 8.02 9.39
C LEU A 56 -6.07 8.37 10.07
N LYS A 57 -6.32 7.83 11.28
CA LYS A 57 -7.53 8.03 12.10
C LYS A 57 -8.81 7.55 11.41
N ARG A 58 -8.72 6.53 10.56
CA ARG A 58 -9.86 5.92 9.86
C ARG A 58 -10.12 4.52 10.37
N ASN A 59 -11.38 4.21 10.65
CA ASN A 59 -11.81 2.89 11.11
C ASN A 59 -12.24 1.99 9.93
N GLU A 60 -11.30 1.68 9.03
CA GLU A 60 -11.56 0.94 7.79
C GLU A 60 -10.61 -0.26 7.58
N ILE A 61 -10.02 -0.79 8.66
CA ILE A 61 -9.11 -1.96 8.60
C ILE A 61 -9.80 -3.14 7.91
N GLU A 62 -11.00 -3.53 8.34
CA GLU A 62 -11.72 -4.69 7.77
C GLU A 62 -12.06 -4.51 6.29
N LYS A 63 -12.42 -3.30 5.87
CA LYS A 63 -12.64 -2.97 4.45
C LYS A 63 -11.33 -3.07 3.67
N THR A 64 -10.23 -2.62 4.26
CA THR A 64 -8.89 -2.68 3.68
C THR A 64 -8.45 -4.13 3.51
N LYS A 65 -8.61 -4.99 4.52
CA LYS A 65 -8.33 -6.43 4.45
C LYS A 65 -9.05 -7.10 3.27
N LYS A 66 -10.35 -6.82 3.08
CA LYS A 66 -11.12 -7.35 1.93
C LYS A 66 -10.51 -6.97 0.58
N ILE A 67 -10.07 -5.72 0.42
CA ILE A 67 -9.41 -5.27 -0.82
C ILE A 67 -8.06 -6.00 -1.02
N LEU A 68 -7.34 -6.26 0.07
CA LEU A 68 -6.03 -6.93 0.05
C LEU A 68 -6.11 -8.43 -0.23
N GLN A 69 -7.30 -9.05 -0.14
CA GLN A 69 -7.50 -10.44 -0.59
C GLN A 69 -7.20 -10.58 -2.10
N ASP A 70 -7.68 -9.62 -2.90
CA ASP A 70 -7.42 -9.57 -4.34
C ASP A 70 -6.12 -8.81 -4.70
N ASN A 71 -5.60 -8.04 -3.74
CA ASN A 71 -4.41 -7.19 -3.93
C ASN A 71 -3.39 -7.44 -2.80
N PRO A 72 -2.80 -8.64 -2.72
CA PRO A 72 -1.93 -9.00 -1.61
C PRO A 72 -0.70 -8.08 -1.54
N VAL A 73 -0.19 -7.89 -0.33
CA VAL A 73 0.97 -7.04 -0.01
C VAL A 73 1.95 -7.82 0.86
N ASP A 74 3.20 -7.37 0.90
CA ASP A 74 4.26 -8.04 1.65
C ASP A 74 4.30 -7.62 3.12
N ALA A 75 3.75 -6.44 3.45
CA ALA A 75 3.70 -5.93 4.81
C ALA A 75 2.54 -4.94 5.02
N VAL A 76 2.24 -4.69 6.29
CA VAL A 76 1.32 -3.64 6.75
C VAL A 76 2.06 -2.78 7.77
N LEU A 77 2.06 -1.46 7.56
CA LEU A 77 2.50 -0.49 8.55
C LEU A 77 1.29 -0.12 9.43
N THR A 78 1.33 -0.53 10.70
CA THR A 78 0.23 -0.38 11.66
C THR A 78 0.79 -0.21 13.08
N ASP A 79 0.05 0.52 13.93
CA ASP A 79 0.26 0.54 15.38
C ASP A 79 -0.66 -0.48 16.11
N ASP A 80 -1.64 -1.07 15.40
CA ASP A 80 -2.60 -2.05 15.92
C ASP A 80 -2.35 -3.43 15.29
N ILE A 81 -1.32 -4.11 15.78
CA ILE A 81 -0.92 -5.43 15.29
C ILE A 81 -2.06 -6.44 15.42
N GLN A 82 -2.85 -6.38 16.50
CA GLN A 82 -3.94 -7.34 16.75
C GLN A 82 -5.04 -7.22 15.70
N ALA A 83 -5.37 -5.98 15.29
CA ALA A 83 -6.34 -5.77 14.23
C ALA A 83 -5.88 -6.31 12.87
N TRP A 84 -4.60 -6.62 12.68
CA TRP A 84 -4.04 -7.16 11.42
C TRP A 84 -3.59 -8.62 11.50
N GLN A 85 -3.67 -9.23 12.67
CA GLN A 85 -3.48 -10.67 12.82
C GLN A 85 -4.77 -11.39 12.41
N GLU A 86 -4.61 -12.45 11.61
CA GLU A 86 -5.59 -13.54 11.48
C GLU A 86 -5.27 -14.64 12.49
#